data_AF-A0A845XFS3-F1
#
_entry.id   AF-A0A845XFS3-F1
#
_cell.length_a   1.000
_cell.length_b   1.000
_cell.length_c   1.000
_cell.angle_alpha   90.00
_cell.angle_beta   90.00
_cell.angle_gamma   90.00
#
_symmetry.space_group_name_H-M   'P 1'
#
loop_
_entity.id
_entity.type
_entity.pdbx_description
1 polymer ?
#
loop_
_entity_poly.entity_id
_entity_poly.type
_entity_poly.pdbx_seq_one_letter_code
_entity_poly.pdbx_strand_id
1 'polypeptide(L)'
;MSDIIFPTLDLFLYDLRDALNLTEAEKQEKQAKFRAKLPADSKFFDPDLETKYLELLPKQKYYDFTTANDTLEGYYYPVRLNDTYGLQIDCSINNQTDPQTPDCFARLRAEIEWRLQGERATLGQTWMLSGWLPKTSSKSYEYIAKSCYHVFQTAANWSQDLQGVSTPESSTKQEKDIAKSGAQVFDKAGNWSQDLHGKGSLFGGEVFELWRYQPLNQVNCHVIIMLFSDQESMEKAAELYTDWMGLFSYRNKILWAYSQSRLIKKTLVAYYKQVEANQRLISDENASSFRDQTIAAKLDDIQNYLGNYTLDLPKLNFQNQIIEINLFNYQTRLEIINQKCQKLGADNNLEFLETFSKEVKENYLLQVTKDYDIMEMALRLLETRLNAIRSQIELEKAERDRTFQTLVTVVGAGTAVTALMDFDAKQCDTLSTLIPPFKKSCDNPWINSVIVPVGLILIFGVIALCFKKILSGSRLG
;
A
#
# COMPACT_ATOMS: atom_id res chain seq x y z
N MET A 1 10.95 35.75 16.28
CA MET A 1 10.86 34.42 16.90
C MET A 1 10.12 33.50 15.92
N SER A 2 10.27 32.18 16.01
CA SER A 2 9.67 31.23 15.04
C SER A 2 8.27 30.81 15.49
N ASP A 3 7.50 31.76 16.02
CA ASP A 3 6.31 31.42 16.77
C ASP A 3 5.10 31.17 15.86
N ILE A 4 4.19 30.33 16.34
CA ILE A 4 3.01 29.86 15.63
C ILE A 4 1.82 29.97 16.59
N ILE A 5 0.70 30.47 16.09
CA ILE A 5 -0.55 30.53 16.82
C ILE A 5 -1.39 29.31 16.42
N PHE A 6 -2.05 28.71 17.41
CA PHE A 6 -2.84 27.49 17.29
C PHE A 6 -2.13 26.38 16.49
N PRO A 7 -0.94 25.94 16.95
CA PRO A 7 -0.29 24.81 16.31
C PRO A 7 -1.15 23.55 16.51
N THR A 8 -1.44 22.90 15.40
CA THR A 8 -2.25 21.68 15.32
C THR A 8 -1.45 20.59 14.62
N LEU A 9 -1.50 19.38 15.17
CA LEU A 9 -0.88 18.20 14.63
C LEU A 9 -1.95 17.17 14.31
N ASP A 10 -2.02 16.77 13.04
CA ASP A 10 -2.86 15.68 12.59
C ASP A 10 -2.02 14.47 12.25
N LEU A 11 -2.49 13.30 12.71
CA LEU A 11 -2.00 12.01 12.27
C LEU A 11 -3.10 11.30 11.47
N PHE A 12 -2.85 11.07 10.19
CA PHE A 12 -3.68 10.24 9.32
C PHE A 12 -3.12 8.83 9.26
N LEU A 13 -3.90 7.84 9.68
CA LEU A 13 -3.54 6.41 9.70
C LEU A 13 -4.43 5.64 8.73
N TYR A 14 -3.84 4.67 8.03
CA TYR A 14 -4.55 3.83 7.07
C TYR A 14 -4.35 2.35 7.36
N ASP A 15 -5.47 1.64 7.49
CA ASP A 15 -5.49 0.20 7.73
C ASP A 15 -6.25 -0.56 6.66
N LEU A 16 -5.67 -1.66 6.19
CA LEU A 16 -6.35 -2.54 5.23
C LEU A 16 -7.54 -3.23 5.92
N ARG A 17 -8.76 -2.89 5.47
CA ARG A 17 -10.01 -3.45 5.98
C ARG A 17 -10.30 -4.80 5.35
N ASP A 18 -10.25 -4.86 4.03
CA ASP A 18 -10.67 -6.04 3.26
C ASP A 18 -9.71 -6.33 2.11
N ALA A 19 -9.55 -7.60 1.75
CA ALA A 19 -8.80 -8.07 0.59
C ALA A 19 -9.35 -9.43 0.14
N LEU A 20 -9.20 -9.74 -1.16
CA LEU A 20 -9.83 -10.89 -1.82
C LEU A 20 -9.57 -12.25 -1.16
N ASN A 21 -8.46 -12.40 -0.45
CA ASN A 21 -8.02 -13.67 0.15
C ASN A 21 -8.24 -13.74 1.66
N LEU A 22 -8.90 -12.76 2.28
CA LEU A 22 -9.11 -12.77 3.72
C LEU A 22 -10.27 -13.68 4.12
N THR A 23 -10.01 -14.50 5.13
CA THR A 23 -11.02 -15.22 5.89
C THR A 23 -11.80 -14.25 6.79
N GLU A 24 -13.01 -14.65 7.21
CA GLU A 24 -13.80 -13.85 8.15
C GLU A 24 -13.08 -13.62 9.48
N ALA A 25 -12.25 -14.58 9.94
CA ALA A 25 -11.43 -14.40 11.13
C ALA A 25 -10.38 -13.29 10.94
N GLU A 26 -9.69 -13.26 9.79
CA GLU A 26 -8.71 -12.20 9.49
C GLU A 26 -9.37 -10.82 9.32
N LYS A 27 -10.58 -10.76 8.75
CA LYS A 27 -11.36 -9.51 8.69
C LYS A 27 -11.72 -9.00 10.08
N GLN A 28 -12.17 -9.90 10.97
CA GLN A 28 -12.46 -9.56 12.36
C GLN A 28 -11.20 -9.10 13.12
N GLU A 29 -10.07 -9.77 12.91
CA GLU A 29 -8.79 -9.37 13.49
C GLU A 29 -8.38 -7.97 13.03
N LYS A 30 -8.47 -7.67 11.73
CA LYS A 30 -8.18 -6.34 11.17
C LYS A 30 -9.11 -5.27 11.74
N GLN A 31 -10.40 -5.57 11.86
CA GLN A 31 -11.36 -4.66 12.47
C GLN A 31 -11.05 -4.43 13.97
N ALA A 32 -10.65 -5.47 14.71
CA ALA A 32 -10.24 -5.35 16.10
C ALA A 32 -8.96 -4.50 16.26
N LYS A 33 -7.96 -4.69 15.40
CA LYS A 33 -6.73 -3.88 15.35
C LYS A 33 -7.00 -2.41 15.01
N PHE A 34 -7.98 -2.14 14.16
CA PHE A 34 -8.41 -0.76 13.91
C PHE A 34 -9.15 -0.18 15.13
N ARG A 35 -10.04 -0.95 15.78
CA ARG A 35 -10.74 -0.54 17.00
C ARG A 35 -9.80 -0.22 18.15
N ALA A 36 -8.69 -0.93 18.29
CA ALA A 36 -7.70 -0.70 19.34
C ALA A 36 -7.06 0.71 19.28
N LYS A 37 -7.13 1.39 18.13
CA LYS A 37 -6.64 2.77 17.95
C LYS A 37 -7.63 3.84 18.42
N LEU A 38 -8.85 3.44 18.75
CA LEU A 38 -9.93 4.33 19.19
C LEU A 38 -10.08 4.26 20.72
N PRO A 39 -10.74 5.25 21.34
CA PRO A 39 -11.12 5.17 22.74
C PRO A 39 -11.86 3.86 23.10
N ALA A 40 -11.64 3.34 24.32
CA ALA A 40 -12.08 2.01 24.74
C ALA A 40 -13.60 1.73 24.62
N ASP A 41 -14.42 2.80 24.58
CA ASP A 41 -15.89 2.72 24.47
C ASP A 41 -16.42 3.13 23.08
N SER A 42 -15.53 3.31 22.10
CA SER A 42 -15.92 3.71 20.75
C SER A 42 -16.83 2.67 20.09
N LYS A 43 -18.03 3.11 19.72
CA LYS A 43 -18.99 2.33 18.94
C LYS A 43 -19.04 2.90 17.55
N PHE A 44 -18.55 2.13 16.58
CA PHE A 44 -18.60 2.54 15.18
C PHE A 44 -19.41 1.55 14.34
N PHE A 45 -20.08 2.08 13.32
CA PHE A 45 -21.00 1.35 12.44
C PHE A 45 -20.34 1.16 11.08
N ASP A 46 -20.00 -0.09 10.75
CA ASP A 46 -19.46 -0.50 9.46
C ASP A 46 -20.41 -1.52 8.81
N PRO A 47 -21.48 -1.07 8.13
CA PRO A 47 -22.37 -1.94 7.38
C PRO A 47 -21.65 -2.55 6.16
N ASP A 48 -22.06 -3.76 5.81
CA ASP A 48 -21.62 -4.41 4.58
C ASP A 48 -22.33 -3.79 3.38
N LEU A 49 -21.76 -2.67 2.90
CA LEU A 49 -22.23 -1.95 1.72
C LEU A 49 -21.03 -1.44 0.93
N GLU A 50 -21.16 -1.38 -0.39
CA GLU A 50 -20.15 -0.84 -1.26
C GLU A 50 -20.25 0.69 -1.31
N THR A 51 -19.21 1.39 -0.85
CA THR A 51 -19.13 2.85 -0.88
C THR A 51 -17.69 3.33 -0.94
N LYS A 52 -17.48 4.45 -1.63
CA LYS A 52 -16.18 5.12 -1.69
C LYS A 52 -15.81 5.79 -0.35
N TYR A 53 -16.80 6.19 0.43
CA TYR A 53 -16.62 6.93 1.67
C TYR A 53 -17.75 6.62 2.65
N LEU A 54 -17.41 6.40 3.91
CA LEU A 54 -18.36 6.22 5.00
C LEU A 54 -17.75 6.74 6.29
N GLU A 55 -18.47 7.63 6.98
CA GLU A 55 -18.17 7.99 8.37
C GLU A 55 -18.57 6.82 9.27
N LEU A 56 -17.66 6.37 10.11
CA LEU A 56 -17.92 5.20 10.96
C LEU A 56 -18.69 5.59 12.23
N LEU A 57 -18.85 6.89 12.51
CA LEU A 57 -19.57 7.43 13.66
C LEU A 57 -20.83 8.19 13.20
N PRO A 58 -21.91 7.51 12.80
CA PRO A 58 -23.06 8.17 12.17
C PRO A 58 -23.86 9.09 13.10
N LYS A 59 -23.71 8.96 14.43
CA LYS A 59 -24.45 9.79 15.42
C LYS A 59 -23.66 11.00 15.91
N GLN A 60 -22.33 10.91 15.88
CA GLN A 60 -21.42 11.95 16.33
C GLN A 60 -20.23 11.91 15.38
N LYS A 61 -19.90 13.01 14.71
CA LYS A 61 -18.86 12.96 13.67
C LYS A 61 -17.48 12.60 14.26
N TYR A 62 -17.24 12.96 15.51
CA TYR A 62 -15.94 12.87 16.17
C TYR A 62 -16.04 12.23 17.57
N TYR A 63 -14.91 11.77 18.08
CA TYR A 63 -14.68 11.59 19.52
C TYR A 63 -13.70 12.66 20.00
N ASP A 64 -14.21 13.68 20.68
CA ASP A 64 -13.39 14.77 21.19
C ASP A 64 -12.62 14.36 22.45
N PHE A 65 -11.51 15.04 22.71
CA PHE A 65 -10.77 14.92 23.96
C PHE A 65 -10.12 16.25 24.37
N THR A 66 -9.86 16.36 25.67
CA THR A 66 -8.99 17.40 26.25
C THR A 66 -8.05 16.73 27.27
N THR A 67 -6.86 17.31 27.47
CA THR A 67 -5.94 16.83 28.52
C THR A 67 -6.42 17.26 29.91
N ALA A 68 -5.99 16.54 30.95
CA ALA A 68 -6.43 16.80 32.33
C ALA A 68 -6.12 18.24 32.84
N ASN A 69 -5.10 18.88 32.27
CA ASN A 69 -4.70 20.25 32.57
C ASN A 69 -5.27 21.28 31.57
N ASP A 70 -6.15 20.85 30.65
CA ASP A 70 -6.81 21.68 29.63
C ASP A 70 -5.85 22.44 28.69
N THR A 71 -4.62 21.93 28.53
CA THR A 71 -3.63 22.59 27.65
C THR A 71 -3.69 22.12 26.21
N LEU A 72 -4.18 20.91 25.97
CA LEU A 72 -4.35 20.32 24.64
C LEU A 72 -5.80 19.89 24.45
N GLU A 73 -6.28 20.03 23.22
CA GLU A 73 -7.55 19.52 22.76
C GLU A 73 -7.36 18.74 21.46
N GLY A 74 -8.39 18.02 21.01
CA GLY A 74 -8.33 17.29 19.76
C GLY A 74 -9.47 16.31 19.60
N TYR A 75 -9.40 15.48 18.56
CA TYR A 75 -10.44 14.50 18.28
C TYR A 75 -9.96 13.29 17.49
N TYR A 76 -10.76 12.22 17.52
CA TYR A 76 -10.63 11.07 16.62
C TYR A 76 -11.72 11.12 15.54
N TYR A 77 -11.32 10.92 14.30
CA TYR A 77 -12.22 10.87 13.15
C TYR A 77 -12.01 9.59 12.32
N PRO A 78 -12.74 8.50 12.63
CA PRO A 78 -12.64 7.25 11.89
C PRO A 78 -13.61 7.18 10.71
N VAL A 79 -13.09 6.75 9.57
CA VAL A 79 -13.83 6.60 8.30
C VAL A 79 -13.49 5.27 7.62
N ARG A 80 -14.30 4.88 6.65
CA ARG A 80 -13.99 3.84 5.68
C ARG A 80 -13.87 4.45 4.29
N LEU A 81 -12.71 4.26 3.68
CA LEU A 81 -12.33 4.66 2.33
C LEU A 81 -12.28 3.40 1.46
N ASN A 82 -13.45 2.94 1.00
CA ASN A 82 -13.61 1.67 0.28
C ASN A 82 -13.14 0.45 1.11
N ASP A 83 -12.06 -0.20 0.68
CA ASP A 83 -11.41 -1.37 1.29
C ASP A 83 -10.42 -1.00 2.41
N THR A 84 -10.46 0.23 2.91
CA THR A 84 -9.50 0.75 3.89
C THR A 84 -10.18 1.52 4.99
N TYR A 85 -9.74 1.29 6.22
CA TYR A 85 -10.07 2.18 7.33
C TYR A 85 -9.10 3.36 7.33
N GLY A 86 -9.65 4.56 7.49
CA GLY A 86 -8.90 5.79 7.73
C GLY A 86 -9.18 6.30 9.14
N LEU A 87 -8.17 6.83 9.81
CA LEU A 87 -8.32 7.50 11.09
C LEU A 87 -7.49 8.78 11.09
N GLN A 88 -8.13 9.91 11.37
CA GLN A 88 -7.43 11.14 11.77
C GLN A 88 -7.46 11.24 13.28
N ILE A 89 -6.29 11.46 13.87
CA ILE A 89 -6.15 11.91 15.26
C ILE A 89 -5.63 13.35 15.18
N ASP A 90 -6.49 14.29 15.50
CA ASP A 90 -6.17 15.70 15.63
C ASP A 90 -5.73 15.98 17.07
N CYS A 91 -4.70 16.80 17.23
CA CYS A 91 -4.33 17.37 18.52
C CYS A 91 -3.80 18.79 18.34
N SER A 92 -4.36 19.75 19.06
CA SER A 92 -3.97 21.15 19.03
C SER A 92 -3.65 21.67 20.43
N ILE A 93 -2.94 22.79 20.48
CA ILE A 93 -2.86 23.57 21.72
C ILE A 93 -4.20 24.26 21.93
N ASN A 94 -4.80 24.11 23.12
CA ASN A 94 -6.04 24.79 23.50
C ASN A 94 -5.77 26.29 23.81
N ASN A 95 -5.25 27.00 22.81
CA ASN A 95 -4.98 28.43 22.82
C ASN A 95 -4.83 28.94 21.37
N GLN A 96 -5.77 29.78 20.94
CA GLN A 96 -5.82 30.36 19.60
C GLN A 96 -5.25 31.78 19.51
N THR A 97 -4.67 32.31 20.59
CA THR A 97 -4.21 33.71 20.62
C THR A 97 -2.72 33.83 20.87
N ASP A 98 -2.17 33.04 21.79
CA ASP A 98 -0.81 33.20 22.27
C ASP A 98 0.18 32.43 21.38
N PRO A 99 1.21 33.12 20.85
CA PRO A 99 2.23 32.46 20.04
C PRO A 99 2.98 31.37 20.81
N GLN A 100 3.15 30.22 20.18
CA GLN A 100 3.87 29.05 20.69
C GLN A 100 5.17 28.86 19.90
N THR A 101 6.24 28.41 20.56
CA THR A 101 7.45 28.00 19.86
C THR A 101 7.24 26.65 19.16
N PRO A 102 8.02 26.31 18.11
CA PRO A 102 7.89 25.03 17.41
C PRO A 102 8.05 23.78 18.31
N ASP A 103 8.70 23.92 19.48
CA ASP A 103 8.83 22.86 20.49
C ASP A 103 7.50 22.25 20.94
N CYS A 104 6.38 22.99 20.80
CA CYS A 104 5.05 22.49 21.10
C CYS A 104 4.68 21.23 20.29
N PHE A 105 5.20 21.06 19.07
CA PHE A 105 4.93 19.88 18.24
C PHE A 105 5.48 18.58 18.83
N ALA A 106 6.55 18.65 19.64
CA ALA A 106 7.03 17.48 20.37
C ALA A 106 6.00 17.02 21.42
N ARG A 107 5.34 17.97 22.10
CA ARG A 107 4.28 17.68 23.07
C ARG A 107 3.03 17.14 22.38
N LEU A 108 2.60 17.75 21.28
CA LEU A 108 1.44 17.27 20.50
C LEU A 108 1.67 15.84 20.00
N ARG A 109 2.87 15.55 19.48
CA ARG A 109 3.23 14.21 19.01
C ARG A 109 3.19 13.19 20.15
N ALA A 110 3.78 13.52 21.31
CA ALA A 110 3.79 12.64 22.47
C ALA A 110 2.37 12.30 22.96
N GLU A 111 1.44 13.26 22.90
CA GLU A 111 0.02 13.03 23.23
C GLU A 111 -0.64 12.05 22.25
N ILE A 112 -0.45 12.23 20.94
CA ILE A 112 -0.98 11.33 19.91
C ILE A 112 -0.37 9.93 20.04
N GLU A 113 0.94 9.81 20.26
CA GLU A 113 1.61 8.52 20.45
C GLU A 113 1.15 7.80 21.72
N TRP A 114 0.93 8.53 22.81
CA TRP A 114 0.36 7.97 24.05
C TRP A 114 -1.05 7.43 23.81
N ARG A 115 -1.87 8.16 23.05
CA ARG A 115 -3.24 7.77 22.67
C ARG A 115 -3.29 6.52 21.80
N LEU A 116 -2.29 6.33 20.94
CA LEU A 116 -2.18 5.13 20.11
C LEU A 116 -1.74 3.89 20.87
N GLN A 117 -1.15 4.04 22.07
CA GLN A 117 -0.68 2.92 22.89
C GLN A 117 0.26 1.95 22.13
N GLY A 118 0.99 2.46 21.13
CA GLY A 118 1.89 1.68 20.28
C GLY A 118 1.22 0.95 19.11
N GLU A 119 -0.09 1.12 18.90
CA GLU A 119 -0.79 0.63 17.71
C GLU A 119 -0.28 1.32 16.44
N ARG A 120 -0.21 0.58 15.33
CA ARG A 120 0.39 1.05 14.07
C ARG A 120 -0.55 0.90 12.89
N ALA A 121 -0.38 1.77 11.90
CA ALA A 121 -1.04 1.64 10.61
C ALA A 121 -0.45 0.49 9.78
N THR A 122 -1.30 -0.26 9.08
CA THR A 122 -0.86 -1.37 8.22
C THR A 122 -0.51 -0.93 6.81
N LEU A 123 -1.18 0.08 6.25
CA LEU A 123 -0.91 0.61 4.90
C LEU A 123 0.03 1.81 4.92
N GLY A 124 0.00 2.63 5.97
CA GLY A 124 0.88 3.77 6.13
C GLY A 124 0.19 4.93 6.84
N GLN A 125 0.93 6.03 6.95
CA GLN A 125 0.49 7.19 7.69
C GLN A 125 1.05 8.49 7.11
N THR A 126 0.39 9.60 7.45
CA THR A 126 0.85 10.95 7.11
C THR A 126 0.70 11.83 8.34
N TRP A 127 1.74 12.57 8.67
CA TRP A 127 1.67 13.65 9.67
C TRP A 127 1.41 14.97 8.97
N MET A 128 0.56 15.81 9.55
CA MET A 128 0.35 17.17 9.07
C MET A 128 0.49 18.15 10.23
N LEU A 129 1.41 19.11 10.08
CA LEU A 129 1.61 20.19 11.03
C LEU A 129 0.97 21.44 10.45
N SER A 130 0.11 22.10 11.22
CA SER A 130 -0.56 23.32 10.81
C SER A 130 -0.58 24.39 11.89
N GLY A 131 -0.86 25.63 11.48
CA GLY A 131 -0.97 26.81 12.34
C GLY A 131 -0.80 28.10 11.53
N TRP A 132 -1.04 29.25 12.15
CA TRP A 132 -0.80 30.55 11.50
C TRP A 132 0.24 31.38 12.22
N LEU A 133 0.80 32.34 11.49
CA LEU A 133 1.87 33.19 12.01
C LEU A 133 1.30 34.41 12.76
N PRO A 134 1.95 34.87 13.84
CA PRO A 134 1.65 36.17 14.42
C PRO A 134 1.84 37.29 13.40
N LYS A 135 0.99 38.32 13.43
CA LYS A 135 1.11 39.51 12.54
C LYS A 135 2.46 40.24 12.65
N THR A 136 3.13 40.09 13.80
CA THR A 136 4.45 40.65 14.07
C THR A 136 5.61 39.78 13.57
N SER A 137 5.31 38.60 13.00
CA SER A 137 6.34 37.69 12.50
C SER A 137 7.11 38.31 11.34
N SER A 138 8.43 38.37 11.50
CA SER A 138 9.35 38.86 10.47
C SER A 138 10.09 37.73 9.74
N LYS A 139 9.74 36.46 10.02
CA LYS A 139 10.39 35.28 9.46
C LYS A 139 9.56 34.73 8.32
N SER A 140 10.22 34.14 7.32
CA SER A 140 9.53 33.47 6.23
C SER A 140 8.88 32.17 6.71
N TYR A 141 7.81 31.75 6.03
CA TYR A 141 7.16 30.46 6.25
C TYR A 141 8.16 29.30 6.19
N GLU A 142 9.06 29.28 5.20
CA GLU A 142 10.06 28.22 5.08
C GLU A 142 11.02 28.15 6.27
N TYR A 143 11.41 29.29 6.86
CA TYR A 143 12.26 29.29 8.05
C TYR A 143 11.53 28.66 9.26
N ILE A 144 10.24 28.96 9.41
CA ILE A 144 9.42 28.41 10.49
C ILE A 144 9.15 26.92 10.23
N ALA A 145 8.79 26.54 9.01
CA ALA A 145 8.58 25.13 8.63
C ALA A 145 9.84 24.28 8.85
N LYS A 146 11.04 24.79 8.53
CA LYS A 146 12.32 24.14 8.87
C LYS A 146 12.48 23.91 10.38
N SER A 147 12.09 24.89 11.19
CA SER A 147 12.15 24.81 12.65
C SER A 147 11.18 23.75 13.17
N CYS A 148 9.93 23.75 12.69
CA CYS A 148 8.92 22.73 13.01
C CYS A 148 9.39 21.34 12.64
N TYR A 149 9.88 21.17 11.42
CA TYR A 149 10.37 19.89 10.93
C TYR A 149 11.53 19.38 11.80
N HIS A 150 12.50 20.23 12.13
CA HIS A 150 13.62 19.83 12.97
C HIS A 150 13.19 19.33 14.35
N VAL A 151 12.30 20.05 15.03
CA VAL A 151 11.73 19.62 16.32
C VAL A 151 10.97 18.31 16.16
N PHE A 152 10.09 18.24 15.16
CA PHE A 152 9.24 17.09 14.92
C PHE A 152 10.06 15.81 14.64
N GLN A 153 11.12 15.92 13.84
CA GLN A 153 12.03 14.81 13.57
C GLN A 153 12.85 14.39 14.80
N THR A 154 13.21 15.34 15.68
CA THR A 154 13.99 15.05 16.89
C THR A 154 13.15 14.35 17.96
N ALA A 155 11.86 14.69 18.05
CA ALA A 155 10.92 14.02 18.93
C ALA A 155 10.47 12.64 18.41
N ALA A 156 10.80 12.29 17.17
CA ALA A 156 10.23 11.14 16.50
C ALA A 156 10.87 9.81 16.89
N ASN A 157 10.04 8.83 17.27
CA ASN A 157 10.43 7.44 17.31
C ASN A 157 9.99 6.70 16.04
N TRP A 158 10.75 6.88 14.95
CA TRP A 158 10.40 6.33 13.64
C TRP A 158 10.33 4.79 13.57
N SER A 159 10.88 4.08 14.56
CA SER A 159 10.73 2.62 14.63
C SER A 159 9.27 2.18 14.77
N GLN A 160 8.38 3.11 15.18
CA GLN A 160 6.94 2.92 15.27
C GLN A 160 6.19 3.17 13.96
N ASP A 161 6.84 3.82 12.99
CA ASP A 161 6.24 4.34 11.76
C ASP A 161 6.48 3.43 10.53
N LEU A 162 7.00 2.21 10.76
CA LEU A 162 7.22 1.21 9.70
C LEU A 162 5.89 0.64 9.17
N GLN A 163 5.72 0.60 7.86
CA GLN A 163 4.55 0.01 7.20
C GLN A 163 4.55 -1.52 7.34
N GLY A 164 3.36 -2.11 7.49
CA GLY A 164 3.15 -3.54 7.19
C GLY A 164 3.73 -4.57 8.18
N VAL A 165 4.24 -4.17 9.35
CA VAL A 165 4.67 -5.14 10.37
C VAL A 165 3.43 -5.67 11.11
N SER A 166 2.97 -6.86 10.73
CA SER A 166 2.02 -7.63 11.55
C SER A 166 2.67 -8.04 12.87
N THR A 167 1.85 -8.24 13.91
CA THR A 167 2.28 -8.66 15.25
C THR A 167 3.22 -9.87 15.20
N PRO A 168 4.27 -9.94 16.05
CA PRO A 168 5.40 -10.89 15.95
C PRO A 168 5.07 -12.39 16.05
N GLU A 169 3.83 -12.76 16.31
CA GLU A 169 3.42 -14.14 16.57
C GLU A 169 3.26 -14.97 15.28
N SER A 170 3.01 -14.33 14.12
CA SER A 170 2.86 -15.03 12.83
C SER A 170 3.95 -14.73 11.78
N SER A 171 4.94 -13.90 12.10
CA SER A 171 5.94 -13.46 11.11
C SER A 171 7.11 -14.42 10.94
N THR A 172 7.54 -14.60 9.69
CA THR A 172 8.71 -15.41 9.31
C THR A 172 10.00 -14.75 9.83
N LYS A 173 11.07 -15.55 9.97
CA LYS A 173 12.40 -15.04 10.40
C LYS A 173 12.88 -13.88 9.52
N GLN A 174 12.55 -13.91 8.23
CA GLN A 174 12.93 -12.89 7.27
C GLN A 174 12.20 -11.55 7.49
N GLU A 175 10.92 -11.56 7.85
CA GLU A 175 10.15 -10.34 8.16
C GLU A 175 10.67 -9.66 9.44
N LYS A 176 11.06 -10.47 10.44
CA LYS A 176 11.68 -9.97 11.69
C LYS A 176 13.03 -9.31 11.44
N ASP A 177 13.83 -9.85 10.53
CA ASP A 177 15.15 -9.30 10.18
C ASP A 177 15.03 -8.01 9.34
N ILE A 178 14.03 -7.93 8.44
CA ILE A 178 13.73 -6.71 7.66
C ILE A 178 13.30 -5.58 8.60
N ALA A 179 12.37 -5.83 9.53
CA ALA A 179 11.91 -4.83 10.50
C ALA A 179 13.07 -4.27 11.36
N LYS A 180 14.01 -5.14 11.79
CA LYS A 180 15.21 -4.73 12.53
C LYS A 180 16.16 -3.87 11.70
N SER A 181 16.37 -4.23 10.42
CA SER A 181 17.21 -3.43 9.53
C SER A 181 16.59 -2.07 9.17
N GLY A 182 15.27 -2.01 8.99
CA GLY A 182 14.54 -0.77 8.73
C GLY A 182 14.66 0.22 9.90
N ALA A 183 14.50 -0.28 11.13
CA ALA A 183 14.67 0.53 12.35
C ALA A 183 16.08 1.14 12.45
N GLN A 184 17.14 0.35 12.20
CA GLN A 184 18.54 0.85 12.26
C GLN A 184 18.88 1.88 11.17
N VAL A 185 18.26 1.79 9.99
CA VAL A 185 18.51 2.74 8.89
C VAL A 185 17.84 4.11 9.15
N PHE A 186 16.79 4.13 9.97
CA PHE A 186 15.96 5.31 10.20
C PHE A 186 16.36 6.18 11.39
N ASP A 187 17.37 5.77 12.17
CA ASP A 187 17.96 6.54 13.27
C ASP A 187 18.76 7.79 12.81
N LYS A 188 18.87 8.04 11.50
CA LYS A 188 19.39 9.31 10.99
C LYS A 188 18.30 10.38 11.10
N ALA A 189 18.56 11.41 11.92
CA ALA A 189 17.73 12.60 12.03
C ALA A 189 17.36 13.15 10.64
N GLY A 190 16.10 13.57 10.47
CA GLY A 190 15.61 14.07 9.18
C GLY A 190 16.42 15.26 8.68
N ASN A 191 16.57 15.36 7.37
CA ASN A 191 17.33 16.41 6.70
C ASN A 191 16.40 17.14 5.73
N TRP A 192 15.99 18.36 6.10
CA TRP A 192 15.12 19.20 5.27
C TRP A 192 15.52 19.23 3.80
N SER A 193 16.81 19.40 3.50
CA SER A 193 17.27 19.53 2.11
C SER A 193 17.12 18.26 1.27
N GLN A 194 17.13 17.09 1.92
CA GLN A 194 16.95 15.79 1.27
C GLN A 194 15.50 15.36 1.27
N ASP A 195 14.77 15.70 2.33
CA ASP A 195 13.43 15.22 2.59
C ASP A 195 12.37 16.15 1.99
N LEU A 196 12.69 17.42 1.66
CA LEU A 196 11.75 18.33 0.98
C LEU A 196 11.59 17.93 -0.49
N HIS A 197 10.39 17.50 -0.85
CA HIS A 197 10.05 17.10 -2.22
C HIS A 197 9.12 18.07 -2.93
N GLY A 198 8.44 18.94 -2.18
CA GLY A 198 7.45 19.85 -2.75
C GLY A 198 7.25 21.09 -1.92
N LYS A 199 7.00 22.21 -2.61
CA LYS A 199 6.61 23.48 -2.01
C LYS A 199 5.47 24.08 -2.84
N GLY A 200 4.47 24.62 -2.16
CA GLY A 200 3.30 25.22 -2.77
C GLY A 200 2.68 26.31 -1.91
N SER A 201 1.50 26.77 -2.32
CA SER A 201 0.70 27.73 -1.56
C SER A 201 -0.78 27.35 -1.53
N LEU A 202 -1.45 27.70 -0.43
CA LEU A 202 -2.85 27.39 -0.19
C LEU A 202 -3.48 28.47 0.70
N PHE A 203 -4.56 29.10 0.25
CA PHE A 203 -5.27 30.15 1.00
C PHE A 203 -4.35 31.25 1.58
N GLY A 204 -3.33 31.68 0.83
CA GLY A 204 -2.36 32.70 1.30
C GLY A 204 -1.29 32.18 2.26
N GLY A 205 -1.33 30.90 2.63
CA GLY A 205 -0.27 30.17 3.32
C GLY A 205 0.70 29.45 2.39
N GLU A 206 1.76 28.88 2.95
CA GLU A 206 2.71 28.00 2.26
C GLU A 206 2.55 26.54 2.72
N VAL A 207 2.69 25.62 1.77
CA VAL A 207 2.62 24.17 1.99
C VAL A 207 3.97 23.55 1.64
N PHE A 208 4.46 22.65 2.49
CA PHE A 208 5.70 21.90 2.30
C PHE A 208 5.42 20.41 2.43
N GLU A 209 5.85 19.63 1.45
CA GLU A 209 5.80 18.16 1.52
C GLU A 209 7.19 17.61 1.75
N LEU A 210 7.33 16.84 2.83
CA LEU A 210 8.54 16.14 3.17
C LEU A 210 8.30 14.63 3.27
N TRP A 211 9.18 13.82 2.68
CA TRP A 211 9.06 12.37 2.82
C TRP A 211 10.39 11.61 2.69
N ARG A 212 10.39 10.39 3.21
CA ARG A 212 11.45 9.40 3.03
C ARG A 212 10.81 8.05 2.81
N TYR A 213 11.17 7.39 1.72
CA TYR A 213 10.58 6.11 1.34
C TYR A 213 11.67 5.08 1.02
N GLN A 214 11.58 3.89 1.63
CA GLN A 214 12.43 2.75 1.30
C GLN A 214 11.59 1.48 1.19
N PRO A 215 11.28 1.01 -0.03
CA PRO A 215 10.29 -0.05 -0.25
C PRO A 215 10.68 -1.39 0.37
N LEU A 216 11.97 -1.75 0.31
CA LEU A 216 12.46 -3.04 0.83
C LEU A 216 12.47 -3.11 2.35
N ASN A 217 12.59 -1.95 3.00
CA ASN A 217 12.57 -1.83 4.45
C ASN A 217 11.18 -1.45 4.97
N GLN A 218 10.19 -1.31 4.08
CA GLN A 218 8.81 -0.89 4.37
C GLN A 218 8.74 0.40 5.18
N VAL A 219 9.64 1.30 4.85
CA VAL A 219 9.78 2.59 5.51
C VAL A 219 9.05 3.63 4.68
N ASN A 220 8.13 4.39 5.28
CA ASN A 220 7.45 5.51 4.65
C ASN A 220 7.16 6.61 5.68
N CYS A 221 8.04 7.60 5.74
CA CYS A 221 7.81 8.83 6.48
C CYS A 221 7.20 9.86 5.53
N HIS A 222 6.06 10.44 5.90
CA HIS A 222 5.43 11.49 5.12
C HIS A 222 4.90 12.57 6.07
N VAL A 223 5.36 13.80 5.86
CA VAL A 223 5.07 14.97 6.68
C VAL A 223 4.65 16.10 5.76
N ILE A 224 3.48 16.67 6.01
CA ILE A 224 3.02 17.91 5.39
C ILE A 224 3.10 19.03 6.42
N ILE A 225 3.60 20.19 6.04
CA ILE A 225 3.59 21.39 6.88
C ILE A 225 2.81 22.47 6.15
N MET A 226 1.75 22.98 6.77
CA MET A 226 0.92 24.07 6.24
C MET A 226 0.96 25.25 7.21
N LEU A 227 1.50 26.38 6.76
CA LEU A 227 1.58 27.58 7.60
C LEU A 227 0.80 28.72 6.94
N PHE A 228 -0.10 29.34 7.70
CA PHE A 228 -1.02 30.36 7.20
C PHE A 228 -0.69 31.76 7.74
N SER A 229 -1.25 32.79 7.09
CA SER A 229 -1.10 34.18 7.52
C SER A 229 -1.98 34.52 8.71
N ASP A 230 -3.11 33.84 8.84
CA ASP A 230 -4.16 34.12 9.81
C ASP A 230 -5.10 32.92 9.98
N GLN A 231 -6.01 33.06 10.95
CA GLN A 231 -7.01 32.07 11.30
C GLN A 231 -8.00 31.79 10.15
N GLU A 232 -8.44 32.81 9.42
CA GLU A 232 -9.44 32.66 8.34
C GLU A 232 -8.90 31.77 7.21
N SER A 233 -7.63 31.96 6.85
CA SER A 233 -6.93 31.11 5.88
C SER A 233 -6.83 29.65 6.33
N MET A 234 -6.53 29.42 7.62
CA MET A 234 -6.46 28.06 8.17
C MET A 234 -7.84 27.39 8.24
N GLU A 235 -8.89 28.12 8.62
CA GLU A 235 -10.27 27.61 8.65
C GLU A 235 -10.75 27.21 7.25
N LYS A 236 -10.43 28.00 6.21
CA LYS A 236 -10.70 27.61 4.81
C LYS A 236 -9.93 26.35 4.39
N ALA A 237 -8.68 26.21 4.84
CA ALA A 237 -7.90 25.00 4.57
C ALA A 237 -8.50 23.75 5.26
N ALA A 238 -9.12 23.92 6.42
CA ALA A 238 -9.77 22.83 7.16
C ALA A 238 -10.96 22.21 6.39
N GLU A 239 -11.63 22.95 5.53
CA GLU A 239 -12.69 22.40 4.65
C GLU A 239 -12.19 21.29 3.72
N LEU A 240 -10.87 21.17 3.53
CA LEU A 240 -10.22 20.15 2.70
C LEU A 240 -9.77 18.91 3.49
N TYR A 241 -9.96 18.82 4.82
CA TYR A 241 -9.48 17.69 5.63
C TYR A 241 -9.90 16.32 5.08
N THR A 242 -11.16 16.19 4.66
CA THR A 242 -11.67 14.93 4.07
C THR A 242 -11.00 14.60 2.73
N ASP A 243 -10.62 15.61 1.95
CA ASP A 243 -9.92 15.41 0.68
C ASP A 243 -8.45 15.06 0.90
N TRP A 244 -7.77 15.73 1.85
CA TRP A 244 -6.42 15.39 2.27
C TRP A 244 -6.35 13.95 2.77
N MET A 245 -7.29 13.54 3.62
CA MET A 245 -7.39 12.18 4.11
C MET A 245 -7.53 11.16 2.96
N GLY A 246 -8.35 11.45 1.95
CA GLY A 246 -8.48 10.59 0.77
C GLY A 246 -7.20 10.55 -0.07
N LEU A 247 -6.61 11.72 -0.35
CA LEU A 247 -5.40 11.87 -1.15
C LEU A 247 -4.22 11.09 -0.54
N PHE A 248 -3.99 11.28 0.74
CA PHE A 248 -2.95 10.58 1.50
C PHE A 248 -3.22 9.07 1.58
N SER A 249 -4.48 8.64 1.62
CA SER A 249 -4.83 7.21 1.56
C SER A 249 -4.35 6.59 0.25
N TYR A 250 -4.66 7.23 -0.89
CA TYR A 250 -4.25 6.73 -2.20
C TYR A 250 -2.72 6.71 -2.35
N ARG A 251 -2.04 7.77 -1.90
CA ARG A 251 -0.56 7.83 -1.86
C ARG A 251 0.02 6.65 -1.07
N ASN A 252 -0.49 6.40 0.14
CA ASN A 252 0.00 5.32 0.99
C ASN A 252 -0.29 3.93 0.41
N LYS A 253 -1.45 3.72 -0.24
CA LYS A 253 -1.76 2.46 -0.94
C LYS A 253 -0.81 2.18 -2.09
N ILE A 254 -0.48 3.21 -2.88
CA ILE A 254 0.49 3.10 -3.98
C ILE A 254 1.85 2.66 -3.45
N LEU A 255 2.37 3.35 -2.43
CA LEU A 255 3.67 3.03 -1.84
C LEU A 255 3.67 1.63 -1.18
N TRP A 256 2.59 1.27 -0.49
CA TRP A 256 2.46 -0.07 0.08
C TRP A 256 2.49 -1.14 -1.01
N ALA A 257 1.68 -1.00 -2.07
CA ALA A 257 1.62 -1.97 -3.17
C ALA A 257 2.96 -2.08 -3.91
N TYR A 258 3.63 -0.94 -4.11
CA TYR A 258 4.97 -0.94 -4.69
C TYR A 258 5.98 -1.66 -3.78
N SER A 259 5.95 -1.44 -2.46
CA SER A 259 6.77 -2.20 -1.49
C SER A 259 6.50 -3.71 -1.57
N GLN A 260 5.23 -4.11 -1.60
CA GLN A 260 4.85 -5.53 -1.76
C GLN A 260 5.39 -6.12 -3.05
N SER A 261 5.35 -5.37 -4.16
CA SER A 261 5.90 -5.83 -5.44
C SER A 261 7.40 -6.14 -5.34
N ARG A 262 8.16 -5.35 -4.56
CA ARG A 262 9.60 -5.58 -4.36
C ARG A 262 9.87 -6.85 -3.56
N LEU A 263 9.05 -7.11 -2.54
CA LEU A 263 9.14 -8.33 -1.73
C LEU A 263 8.77 -9.58 -2.55
N ILE A 264 7.67 -9.53 -3.29
CA ILE A 264 7.25 -10.62 -4.19
C ILE A 264 8.33 -10.92 -5.23
N LYS A 265 8.90 -9.88 -5.87
CA LYS A 265 10.01 -10.06 -6.81
C LYS A 265 11.20 -10.78 -6.18
N LYS A 266 11.59 -10.39 -4.95
CA LYS A 266 12.68 -11.04 -4.22
C LYS A 266 12.41 -12.53 -4.01
N THR A 267 11.17 -12.89 -3.68
CA THR A 267 10.73 -14.28 -3.53
C THR A 267 10.75 -15.04 -4.85
N LEU A 268 10.22 -14.48 -5.94
CA LEU A 268 10.27 -15.11 -7.28
C LEU A 268 11.70 -15.37 -7.74
N VAL A 269 12.61 -14.41 -7.54
CA VAL A 269 14.04 -14.59 -7.85
C VAL A 269 14.66 -15.71 -7.00
N ALA A 270 14.24 -15.87 -5.74
CA ALA A 270 14.71 -16.96 -4.89
C ALA A 270 14.25 -18.33 -5.42
N TYR A 271 12.97 -18.47 -5.78
CA TYR A 271 12.46 -19.70 -6.40
C TYR A 271 13.17 -20.01 -7.72
N TYR A 272 13.35 -19.01 -8.59
CA TYR A 272 14.08 -19.18 -9.85
C TYR A 272 15.48 -19.79 -9.61
N LYS A 273 16.24 -19.24 -8.66
CA LYS A 273 17.59 -19.73 -8.33
C LYS A 273 17.57 -21.17 -7.82
N GLN A 274 16.57 -21.55 -7.02
CA GLN A 274 16.45 -22.93 -6.51
C GLN A 274 16.13 -23.91 -7.64
N VAL A 275 15.21 -23.55 -8.54
CA VAL A 275 14.90 -24.38 -9.72
C VAL A 275 16.12 -24.53 -10.62
N GLU A 276 16.81 -23.42 -10.93
CA GLU A 276 18.00 -23.47 -11.78
C GLU A 276 19.13 -24.31 -11.16
N ALA A 277 19.37 -24.18 -9.86
CA ALA A 277 20.38 -24.97 -9.17
C ALA A 277 20.06 -26.48 -9.23
N ASN A 278 18.82 -26.87 -8.96
CA ASN A 278 18.40 -28.28 -9.05
C ASN A 278 18.44 -28.80 -10.49
N GLN A 279 18.08 -27.99 -11.50
CA GLN A 279 18.20 -28.37 -12.91
C GLN A 279 19.65 -28.64 -13.30
N ARG A 280 20.59 -27.77 -12.88
CA ARG A 280 22.03 -27.97 -13.13
C ARG A 280 22.58 -29.24 -12.50
N LEU A 281 22.13 -29.58 -11.28
CA LEU A 281 22.53 -30.83 -10.62
C LEU A 281 22.04 -32.08 -11.36
N ILE A 282 20.93 -32.01 -12.08
CA ILE A 282 20.40 -33.12 -12.89
C ILE A 282 21.15 -33.25 -14.22
N SER A 283 21.54 -32.12 -14.83
CA SER A 283 22.22 -32.10 -16.14
C SER A 283 23.72 -32.39 -16.11
N ASP A 284 24.35 -32.53 -14.93
CA ASP A 284 25.80 -32.81 -14.83
C ASP A 284 26.09 -34.30 -15.07
N GLU A 285 26.55 -34.63 -16.28
CA GLU A 285 26.80 -35.99 -16.79
C GLU A 285 27.89 -36.77 -16.02
N ASN A 286 28.74 -36.10 -15.24
CA ASN A 286 29.83 -36.75 -14.48
C ASN A 286 29.34 -37.48 -13.22
N ALA A 287 28.06 -37.36 -12.88
CA ALA A 287 27.49 -37.91 -11.67
C ALA A 287 27.06 -39.38 -11.84
N SER A 288 27.97 -40.23 -12.33
CA SER A 288 27.82 -41.69 -12.47
C SER A 288 27.54 -42.45 -11.15
N SER A 289 27.36 -41.74 -10.03
CA SER A 289 26.91 -42.27 -8.74
C SER A 289 25.52 -41.78 -8.29
N PHE A 290 24.78 -41.00 -9.11
CA PHE A 290 23.43 -40.55 -8.77
C PHE A 290 22.43 -41.70 -8.85
N ARG A 291 22.15 -42.32 -7.70
CA ARG A 291 20.99 -43.22 -7.53
C ARG A 291 19.71 -42.50 -7.96
N ASP A 292 18.81 -43.20 -8.64
CA ASP A 292 17.47 -42.72 -9.07
C ASP A 292 16.69 -41.96 -7.99
N GLN A 293 16.90 -42.33 -6.72
CA GLN A 293 16.27 -41.73 -5.55
C GLN A 293 16.64 -40.23 -5.36
N THR A 294 17.82 -39.82 -5.83
CA THR A 294 18.28 -38.42 -5.76
C THR A 294 17.68 -37.55 -6.88
N ILE A 295 17.46 -38.11 -8.08
CA ILE A 295 16.82 -37.38 -9.20
C ILE A 295 15.34 -37.15 -8.91
N ALA A 296 14.63 -38.18 -8.43
CA ALA A 296 13.22 -38.06 -8.08
C ALA A 296 12.99 -36.98 -7.00
N ALA A 297 13.81 -36.96 -5.95
CA ALA A 297 13.75 -35.93 -4.91
C ALA A 297 14.03 -34.51 -5.45
N LYS A 298 14.99 -34.37 -6.37
CA LYS A 298 15.31 -33.07 -6.99
C LYS A 298 14.21 -32.58 -7.94
N LEU A 299 13.54 -33.49 -8.64
CA LEU A 299 12.37 -33.18 -9.45
C LEU A 299 11.19 -32.74 -8.57
N ASP A 300 10.98 -33.37 -7.41
CA ASP A 300 9.98 -32.94 -6.44
C ASP A 300 10.27 -31.53 -5.89
N ASP A 301 11.52 -31.25 -5.51
CA ASP A 301 11.97 -29.91 -5.12
C ASP A 301 11.65 -28.88 -6.21
N ILE A 302 11.99 -29.18 -7.48
CA ILE A 302 11.70 -28.31 -8.63
C ILE A 302 10.20 -28.06 -8.77
N GLN A 303 9.36 -29.09 -8.66
CA GLN A 303 7.91 -28.96 -8.77
C GLN A 303 7.35 -28.07 -7.66
N ASN A 304 7.83 -28.23 -6.43
CA ASN A 304 7.42 -27.40 -5.29
C ASN A 304 7.80 -25.93 -5.50
N TYR A 305 9.04 -25.64 -5.92
CA TYR A 305 9.47 -24.26 -6.18
C TYR A 305 8.76 -23.63 -7.38
N LEU A 306 8.54 -24.39 -8.46
CA LEU A 306 7.77 -23.92 -9.62
C LEU A 306 6.31 -23.66 -9.27
N GLY A 307 5.67 -24.54 -8.49
CA GLY A 307 4.30 -24.34 -8.01
C GLY A 307 4.17 -23.05 -7.21
N ASN A 308 5.11 -22.79 -6.28
CA ASN A 308 5.14 -21.54 -5.53
C ASN A 308 5.41 -20.32 -6.43
N TYR A 309 6.31 -20.46 -7.40
CA TYR A 309 6.57 -19.40 -8.39
C TYR A 309 5.29 -19.05 -9.17
N THR A 310 4.59 -20.03 -9.69
CA THR A 310 3.33 -19.87 -10.42
C THR A 310 2.26 -19.20 -9.57
N LEU A 311 2.16 -19.53 -8.29
CA LEU A 311 1.18 -18.93 -7.38
C LEU A 311 1.52 -17.48 -7.02
N ASP A 312 2.81 -17.15 -6.90
CA ASP A 312 3.27 -15.83 -6.51
C ASP A 312 3.39 -14.85 -7.68
N LEU A 313 3.62 -15.33 -8.91
CA LEU A 313 3.77 -14.47 -10.09
C LEU A 313 2.55 -13.57 -10.35
N PRO A 314 1.29 -14.06 -10.31
CA PRO A 314 0.11 -13.20 -10.44
C PRO A 314 0.02 -12.09 -9.40
N LYS A 315 0.61 -12.28 -8.22
CA LYS A 315 0.60 -11.26 -7.16
C LYS A 315 1.35 -10.01 -7.56
N LEU A 316 2.37 -10.10 -8.45
CA LEU A 316 3.02 -8.91 -9.02
C LEU A 316 2.04 -8.07 -9.85
N ASN A 317 1.26 -8.72 -10.72
CA ASN A 317 0.28 -8.01 -11.53
C ASN A 317 -0.84 -7.42 -10.66
N PHE A 318 -1.27 -8.12 -9.60
CA PHE A 318 -2.21 -7.54 -8.62
C PHE A 318 -1.66 -6.24 -7.99
N GLN A 319 -0.37 -6.18 -7.65
CA GLN A 319 0.22 -4.93 -7.16
C GLN A 319 0.21 -3.85 -8.24
N ASN A 320 0.46 -4.20 -9.51
CA ASN A 320 0.38 -3.24 -10.62
C ASN A 320 -1.02 -2.62 -10.71
N GLN A 321 -2.06 -3.45 -10.72
CA GLN A 321 -3.46 -3.01 -10.76
C GLN A 321 -3.84 -2.13 -9.56
N ILE A 322 -3.35 -2.46 -8.36
CA ILE A 322 -3.56 -1.63 -7.16
C ILE A 322 -2.89 -0.26 -7.32
N ILE A 323 -1.68 -0.19 -7.87
CA ILE A 323 -1.00 1.09 -8.10
C ILE A 323 -1.77 1.91 -9.13
N GLU A 324 -2.21 1.31 -10.24
CA GLU A 324 -2.93 2.00 -11.32
C GLU A 324 -4.24 2.63 -10.82
N ILE A 325 -5.08 1.86 -10.12
CA ILE A 325 -6.37 2.38 -9.64
C ILE A 325 -6.20 3.48 -8.59
N ASN A 326 -5.22 3.33 -7.68
CA ASN A 326 -4.98 4.34 -6.66
C ASN A 326 -4.30 5.58 -7.24
N LEU A 327 -3.48 5.45 -8.28
CA LEU A 327 -2.93 6.58 -9.01
C LEU A 327 -4.05 7.38 -9.68
N PHE A 328 -4.98 6.71 -10.36
CA PHE A 328 -6.15 7.37 -10.94
C PHE A 328 -6.95 8.13 -9.86
N ASN A 329 -7.26 7.46 -8.74
CA ASN A 329 -7.98 8.08 -7.64
C ASN A 329 -7.23 9.26 -7.00
N TYR A 330 -5.90 9.18 -6.89
CA TYR A 330 -5.04 10.26 -6.40
C TYR A 330 -5.15 11.48 -7.31
N GLN A 331 -4.99 11.29 -8.62
CA GLN A 331 -5.10 12.37 -9.62
C GLN A 331 -6.49 13.01 -9.62
N THR A 332 -7.56 12.19 -9.61
CA THR A 332 -8.93 12.70 -9.50
C THR A 332 -9.15 13.49 -8.21
N ARG A 333 -8.55 13.06 -7.08
CA ARG A 333 -8.68 13.79 -5.82
C ARG A 333 -7.95 15.14 -5.87
N LEU A 334 -6.79 15.23 -6.51
CA LEU A 334 -6.09 16.50 -6.73
C LEU A 334 -6.96 17.48 -7.54
N GLU A 335 -7.60 17.01 -8.61
CA GLU A 335 -8.53 17.84 -9.39
C GLU A 335 -9.70 18.36 -8.53
N ILE A 336 -10.28 17.49 -7.68
CA ILE A 336 -11.35 17.88 -6.76
C ILE A 336 -10.87 18.95 -5.75
N ILE A 337 -9.67 18.78 -5.18
CA ILE A 337 -9.06 19.77 -4.28
C ILE A 337 -8.92 21.11 -5.00
N ASN A 338 -8.35 21.11 -6.21
CA ASN A 338 -8.18 22.32 -7.01
C ASN A 338 -9.51 23.03 -7.30
N GLN A 339 -10.55 22.27 -7.65
CA GLN A 339 -11.90 22.81 -7.88
C GLN A 339 -12.52 23.40 -6.60
N LYS A 340 -12.30 22.76 -5.44
CA LYS A 340 -12.79 23.28 -4.15
C LYS A 340 -12.06 24.56 -3.76
N CYS A 341 -10.75 24.64 -3.94
CA CYS A 341 -9.97 25.87 -3.72
C CYS A 341 -10.50 27.04 -4.55
N GLN A 342 -10.77 26.81 -5.85
CA GLN A 342 -11.36 27.82 -6.73
C GLN A 342 -12.74 28.30 -6.24
N LYS A 343 -13.60 27.38 -5.78
CA LYS A 343 -14.92 27.72 -5.22
C LYS A 343 -14.82 28.52 -3.91
N LEU A 344 -13.77 28.28 -3.13
CA LEU A 344 -13.47 29.01 -1.90
C LEU A 344 -12.77 30.37 -2.16
N GLY A 345 -12.64 30.76 -3.44
CA GLY A 345 -12.16 32.08 -3.84
C GLY A 345 -10.65 32.27 -3.70
N ALA A 346 -9.86 31.20 -3.75
CA ALA A 346 -8.41 31.27 -3.64
C ALA A 346 -7.70 30.58 -4.80
N ASP A 347 -6.70 31.28 -5.33
CA ASP A 347 -5.65 30.63 -6.09
C ASP A 347 -4.85 29.72 -5.16
N ASN A 348 -4.55 28.52 -5.63
CA ASN A 348 -3.69 27.57 -4.95
C ASN A 348 -2.56 27.18 -5.90
N ASN A 349 -1.40 26.85 -5.34
CA ASN A 349 -0.29 26.29 -6.07
C ASN A 349 0.08 24.95 -5.44
N LEU A 350 -0.66 23.91 -5.78
CA LEU A 350 -0.45 22.55 -5.31
C LEU A 350 0.13 21.63 -6.40
N GLU A 351 0.61 22.18 -7.51
CA GLU A 351 1.13 21.42 -8.66
C GLU A 351 2.30 20.50 -8.28
N PHE A 352 3.04 20.82 -7.22
CA PHE A 352 4.12 19.97 -6.74
C PHE A 352 3.63 18.55 -6.40
N LEU A 353 2.36 18.38 -5.99
CA LEU A 353 1.77 17.08 -5.66
C LEU A 353 1.65 16.15 -6.89
N GLU A 354 1.69 16.71 -8.11
CA GLU A 354 1.72 15.92 -9.35
C GLU A 354 3.09 15.29 -9.61
N THR A 355 4.14 15.74 -8.92
CA THR A 355 5.47 15.12 -8.99
C THR A 355 5.39 13.66 -8.53
N PHE A 356 4.59 13.38 -7.50
CA PHE A 356 4.32 12.02 -7.06
C PHE A 356 3.60 11.21 -8.16
N SER A 357 2.54 11.76 -8.77
CA SER A 357 1.85 11.10 -9.90
C SER A 357 2.82 10.72 -11.01
N LYS A 358 3.76 11.61 -11.35
CA LYS A 358 4.78 11.39 -12.37
C LYS A 358 5.75 10.27 -11.96
N GLU A 359 6.26 10.30 -10.72
CA GLU A 359 7.14 9.26 -10.19
C GLU A 359 6.47 7.87 -10.23
N VAL A 360 5.20 7.79 -9.85
CA VAL A 360 4.44 6.54 -9.89
C VAL A 360 4.32 5.99 -11.32
N LYS A 361 4.00 6.85 -12.29
CA LYS A 361 3.87 6.47 -13.71
C LYS A 361 5.21 6.03 -14.31
N GLU A 362 6.22 6.87 -14.16
CA GLU A 362 7.50 6.71 -14.86
C GLU A 362 8.39 5.66 -14.20
N ASN A 363 8.27 5.45 -12.88
CA ASN A 363 9.13 4.53 -12.15
C ASN A 363 8.36 3.32 -11.61
N TYR A 364 7.35 3.52 -10.75
CA TYR A 364 6.77 2.40 -10.00
C TYR A 364 5.97 1.45 -10.89
N LEU A 365 5.02 1.97 -11.66
CA LEU A 365 4.23 1.17 -12.60
C LEU A 365 5.12 0.51 -13.63
N LEU A 366 5.95 1.30 -14.33
CA LEU A 366 6.87 0.78 -15.33
C LEU A 366 7.74 -0.36 -14.78
N GLN A 367 8.29 -0.20 -13.58
CA GLN A 367 9.15 -1.22 -12.98
C GLN A 367 8.37 -2.47 -12.61
N VAL A 368 7.17 -2.36 -12.03
CA VAL A 368 6.36 -3.54 -11.68
C VAL A 368 5.93 -4.30 -12.94
N THR A 369 5.49 -3.59 -13.98
CA THR A 369 5.16 -4.19 -15.28
C THR A 369 6.36 -4.94 -15.86
N LYS A 370 7.54 -4.29 -15.92
CA LYS A 370 8.73 -4.93 -16.48
C LYS A 370 9.22 -6.11 -15.65
N ASP A 371 9.10 -6.03 -14.34
CA ASP A 371 9.42 -7.15 -13.46
C ASP A 371 8.47 -8.32 -13.68
N TYR A 372 7.17 -8.06 -13.86
CA TYR A 372 6.22 -9.09 -14.23
C TYR A 372 6.61 -9.75 -15.56
N ASP A 373 6.83 -8.97 -16.62
CA ASP A 373 7.21 -9.47 -17.96
C ASP A 373 8.44 -10.39 -17.89
N ILE A 374 9.48 -9.95 -17.17
CA ILE A 374 10.73 -10.69 -17.02
C ILE A 374 10.49 -11.98 -16.23
N MET A 375 9.74 -11.92 -15.12
CA MET A 375 9.47 -13.09 -14.29
C MET A 375 8.57 -14.11 -15.01
N GLU A 376 7.64 -13.65 -15.85
CA GLU A 376 6.83 -14.54 -16.69
C GLU A 376 7.71 -15.25 -17.74
N MET A 377 8.57 -14.50 -18.44
CA MET A 377 9.50 -15.09 -19.39
C MET A 377 10.44 -16.10 -18.71
N ALA A 378 10.93 -15.79 -17.50
CA ALA A 378 11.77 -16.68 -16.71
C ALA A 378 11.02 -17.98 -16.35
N LEU A 379 9.74 -17.91 -15.96
CA LEU A 379 8.92 -19.10 -15.69
C LEU A 379 8.83 -20.01 -16.93
N ARG A 380 8.52 -19.44 -18.10
CA ARG A 380 8.42 -20.21 -19.36
C ARG A 380 9.74 -20.91 -19.70
N LEU A 381 10.88 -20.25 -19.47
CA LEU A 381 12.19 -20.84 -19.68
C LEU A 381 12.45 -22.03 -18.73
N LEU A 382 12.12 -21.87 -17.44
CA LEU A 382 12.27 -22.95 -16.45
C LEU A 382 11.40 -24.16 -16.80
N GLU A 383 10.15 -23.95 -17.20
CA GLU A 383 9.23 -25.02 -17.63
C GLU A 383 9.75 -25.73 -18.89
N THR A 384 10.24 -24.97 -19.88
CA THR A 384 10.80 -25.52 -21.12
C THR A 384 12.02 -26.41 -20.83
N ARG A 385 12.95 -25.94 -19.98
CA ARG A 385 14.12 -26.72 -19.57
C ARG A 385 13.73 -27.96 -18.77
N LEU A 386 12.76 -27.85 -17.87
CA LEU A 386 12.27 -28.99 -17.11
C LEU A 386 11.68 -30.06 -18.02
N ASN A 387 10.92 -29.66 -19.03
CA ASN A 387 10.35 -30.59 -20.02
C ASN A 387 11.45 -31.28 -20.83
N ALA A 388 12.52 -30.58 -21.21
CA ALA A 388 13.66 -31.20 -21.90
C ALA A 388 14.39 -32.22 -21.00
N ILE A 389 14.65 -31.87 -19.73
CA ILE A 389 15.25 -32.79 -18.74
C ILE A 389 14.36 -34.03 -18.58
N ARG A 390 13.03 -33.85 -18.49
CA ARG A 390 12.07 -34.96 -18.45
C ARG A 390 12.21 -35.86 -19.68
N SER A 391 12.15 -35.29 -20.88
CA SER A 391 12.24 -36.06 -22.12
C SER A 391 13.54 -36.85 -22.23
N GLN A 392 14.67 -36.29 -21.78
CA GLN A 392 15.94 -37.00 -21.75
C GLN A 392 15.90 -38.19 -20.78
N ILE A 393 15.38 -37.99 -19.56
CA ILE A 393 15.23 -39.08 -18.57
C ILE A 393 14.30 -40.19 -19.11
N GLU A 394 13.21 -39.83 -19.77
CA GLU A 394 12.27 -40.77 -20.38
C GLU A 394 12.94 -41.59 -21.50
N LEU A 395 13.73 -40.96 -22.38
CA LEU A 395 14.49 -41.63 -23.44
C LEU A 395 15.55 -42.59 -22.87
N GLU A 396 16.38 -42.12 -21.95
CA GLU A 396 17.44 -42.93 -21.32
C GLU A 396 16.89 -44.15 -20.55
N LYS A 397 15.66 -44.05 -20.04
CA LYS A 397 14.98 -45.14 -19.33
C LYS A 397 14.26 -46.08 -20.29
N ALA A 398 13.67 -45.57 -21.37
CA ALA A 398 13.12 -46.40 -22.45
C ALA A 398 14.18 -47.30 -23.11
N GLU A 399 15.44 -46.84 -23.17
CA GLU A 399 16.57 -47.62 -23.66
C GLU A 399 17.08 -48.67 -22.65
N ARG A 400 16.86 -48.49 -21.34
CA ARG A 400 17.47 -49.31 -20.27
C ARG A 400 16.54 -50.28 -19.54
N ASP A 401 15.25 -49.98 -19.34
CA ASP A 401 14.34 -50.89 -18.63
C ASP A 401 12.86 -50.70 -18.99
N ARG A 402 12.12 -51.81 -19.15
CA ARG A 402 10.74 -51.85 -19.68
C ARG A 402 9.65 -51.59 -18.64
N THR A 403 10.00 -51.21 -17.41
CA THR A 403 9.03 -51.15 -16.32
C THR A 403 9.29 -49.96 -15.38
N PHE A 404 8.82 -48.78 -15.75
CA PHE A 404 8.73 -47.64 -14.84
C PHE A 404 7.28 -47.22 -14.64
N GLN A 405 6.85 -47.14 -13.37
CA GLN A 405 5.57 -46.56 -12.99
C GLN A 405 5.71 -45.03 -12.92
N THR A 406 4.96 -44.37 -13.80
CA THR A 406 4.47 -42.99 -13.79
C THR A 406 5.38 -41.91 -13.21
N LEU A 407 6.06 -41.18 -14.09
CA LEU A 407 6.53 -39.84 -13.77
C LEU A 407 5.31 -38.90 -13.70
N VAL A 408 5.14 -38.19 -12.58
CA VAL A 408 3.99 -37.31 -12.32
C VAL A 408 3.96 -36.13 -13.30
N THR A 409 2.79 -35.88 -13.88
CA THR A 409 2.49 -34.80 -14.84
C THR A 409 2.67 -33.42 -14.20
N VAL A 410 3.56 -32.58 -14.74
CA VAL A 410 3.57 -31.14 -14.45
C VAL A 410 2.59 -30.46 -15.39
N VAL A 411 1.58 -29.80 -14.82
CA VAL A 411 0.67 -28.93 -15.56
C VAL A 411 1.47 -27.72 -16.06
N GLY A 412 1.44 -27.46 -17.36
CA GLY A 412 2.05 -26.26 -17.95
C GLY A 412 1.35 -25.02 -17.42
N ALA A 413 1.97 -24.37 -16.44
CA ALA A 413 1.35 -23.30 -15.67
C ALA A 413 1.66 -21.92 -16.26
N GLY A 414 2.75 -21.77 -17.00
CA GLY A 414 3.11 -20.53 -17.69
C GLY A 414 2.07 -20.05 -18.70
N THR A 415 1.36 -20.96 -19.39
CA THR A 415 0.25 -20.62 -20.30
C THR A 415 -1.07 -20.35 -19.58
N ALA A 416 -1.28 -20.96 -18.41
CA ALA A 416 -2.45 -20.70 -17.57
C ALA A 416 -2.35 -19.32 -16.91
N VAL A 417 -1.15 -18.91 -16.47
CA VAL A 417 -0.90 -17.57 -15.94
C VAL A 417 -1.19 -16.49 -16.98
N THR A 418 -0.79 -16.67 -18.25
CA THR A 418 -1.11 -15.71 -19.32
C THR A 418 -2.62 -15.58 -19.57
N ALA A 419 -3.38 -16.67 -19.50
CA ALA A 419 -4.84 -16.64 -19.68
C ALA A 419 -5.57 -15.88 -18.56
N LEU A 420 -4.98 -15.81 -17.36
CA LEU A 420 -5.50 -15.01 -16.25
C LEU A 420 -5.17 -13.51 -16.39
N MET A 421 -4.27 -13.16 -17.31
CA MET A 421 -3.68 -11.83 -17.46
C MET A 421 -4.21 -11.05 -18.67
N ASP A 422 -4.73 -11.75 -19.68
CA ASP A 422 -5.15 -11.18 -20.97
C ASP A 422 -6.51 -10.47 -20.92
N PHE A 423 -6.71 -9.64 -19.88
CA PHE A 423 -7.90 -8.80 -19.70
C PHE A 423 -7.60 -7.36 -20.15
N ASP A 424 -7.17 -7.21 -21.40
CA ASP A 424 -7.02 -5.91 -22.04
C ASP A 424 -8.36 -5.39 -22.60
N ALA A 425 -8.44 -4.06 -22.77
CA ALA A 425 -9.58 -3.34 -23.35
C ALA A 425 -10.10 -3.90 -24.70
N LYS A 426 -9.28 -4.69 -25.41
CA LYS A 426 -9.66 -5.39 -26.66
C LYS A 426 -10.83 -6.38 -26.49
N GLN A 427 -11.10 -6.92 -25.29
CA GLN A 427 -12.22 -7.84 -25.07
C GLN A 427 -13.55 -7.17 -24.66
N CYS A 428 -13.56 -5.86 -24.38
CA CYS A 428 -14.82 -5.14 -24.10
C CYS A 428 -15.77 -5.18 -25.31
N ASP A 429 -15.20 -5.18 -26.52
CA ASP A 429 -15.93 -5.33 -27.78
C ASP A 429 -16.50 -6.75 -27.94
N THR A 430 -15.74 -7.77 -27.56
CA THR A 430 -16.14 -9.18 -27.70
C THR A 430 -17.27 -9.57 -26.74
N LEU A 431 -17.23 -9.10 -25.49
CA LEU A 431 -18.28 -9.35 -24.49
C LEU A 431 -19.63 -8.68 -24.82
N SER A 432 -19.61 -7.53 -25.52
CA SER A 432 -20.82 -6.81 -25.94
C SER A 432 -21.70 -7.61 -26.91
N THR A 433 -21.12 -8.60 -27.59
CA THR A 433 -21.83 -9.45 -28.56
C THR A 433 -22.49 -10.67 -27.94
N LEU A 434 -22.10 -11.06 -26.71
CA LEU A 434 -22.59 -12.25 -26.01
C LEU A 434 -23.69 -11.93 -24.98
N ILE A 435 -23.78 -10.69 -24.48
CA ILE A 435 -24.76 -10.28 -23.45
C ILE A 435 -25.40 -8.93 -23.87
N PRO A 436 -26.63 -8.93 -24.44
CA PRO A 436 -27.21 -7.77 -25.12
C PRO A 436 -27.37 -6.46 -24.33
N PRO A 437 -27.59 -6.42 -22.98
CA PRO A 437 -27.76 -5.15 -22.30
C PRO A 437 -26.46 -4.33 -22.13
N PHE A 438 -25.29 -4.83 -22.53
CA PHE A 438 -24.01 -4.13 -22.29
C PHE A 438 -23.58 -3.12 -23.36
N LYS A 439 -24.33 -2.95 -24.46
CA LYS A 439 -23.93 -2.09 -25.58
C LYS A 439 -23.79 -0.60 -25.24
N LYS A 440 -24.51 -0.10 -24.21
CA LYS A 440 -24.50 1.34 -23.85
C LYS A 440 -23.37 1.75 -22.88
N SER A 441 -22.58 0.81 -22.38
CA SER A 441 -21.58 1.08 -21.34
C SER A 441 -20.18 1.42 -21.89
N CYS A 442 -19.94 1.18 -23.19
CA CYS A 442 -18.62 1.36 -23.81
C CYS A 442 -18.37 2.77 -24.38
N ASP A 443 -19.41 3.59 -24.54
CA ASP A 443 -19.32 4.90 -25.21
C ASP A 443 -19.10 6.08 -24.23
N ASN A 444 -18.93 5.82 -22.93
CA ASN A 444 -18.77 6.87 -21.92
C ASN A 444 -17.49 6.69 -21.07
N PRO A 445 -16.48 7.57 -21.20
CA PRO A 445 -15.24 7.51 -20.42
C PRO A 445 -15.44 7.49 -18.90
N TRP A 446 -16.56 8.02 -18.41
CA TRP A 446 -16.89 8.10 -16.98
C TRP A 446 -17.42 6.80 -16.37
N ILE A 447 -17.87 5.83 -17.18
CA ILE A 447 -18.46 4.57 -16.68
C ILE A 447 -17.40 3.44 -16.60
N ASN A 448 -16.32 3.55 -17.39
CA ASN A 448 -15.17 2.63 -17.33
C ASN A 448 -14.38 2.67 -16.02
N SER A 449 -14.56 3.71 -15.19
CA SER A 449 -13.78 3.90 -13.96
C SER A 449 -14.42 3.28 -12.71
N VAL A 450 -15.66 2.78 -12.80
CA VAL A 450 -16.42 2.33 -11.62
C VAL A 450 -17.02 0.94 -11.77
N ILE A 451 -17.55 0.56 -12.94
CA ILE A 451 -18.31 -0.71 -13.07
C ILE A 451 -17.42 -1.89 -13.52
N VAL A 452 -16.42 -1.64 -14.34
CA VAL A 452 -15.51 -2.69 -14.87
C VAL A 452 -14.69 -3.37 -13.76
N PRO A 453 -14.15 -2.66 -12.74
CA PRO A 453 -13.44 -3.32 -11.63
C PRO A 453 -14.38 -4.18 -10.76
N VAL A 454 -15.63 -3.76 -10.56
CA VAL A 454 -16.62 -4.45 -9.74
C VAL A 454 -17.12 -5.72 -10.43
N GLY A 455 -17.29 -5.68 -11.76
CA GLY A 455 -17.61 -6.86 -12.57
C GLY A 455 -16.47 -7.89 -12.63
N LEU A 456 -15.21 -7.43 -12.66
CA LEU A 456 -14.03 -8.29 -12.64
C LEU A 456 -13.88 -9.06 -11.32
N ILE A 457 -14.19 -8.44 -10.18
CA ILE A 457 -14.18 -9.10 -8.87
C ILE A 457 -15.18 -10.27 -8.82
N LEU A 458 -16.36 -10.13 -9.43
CA LEU A 458 -17.35 -11.21 -9.53
C LEU A 458 -16.87 -12.34 -10.46
N ILE A 459 -16.23 -12.02 -11.57
CA ILE A 459 -15.70 -13.02 -12.52
C ILE A 459 -14.53 -13.79 -11.90
N PHE A 460 -13.58 -13.10 -11.26
CA PHE A 460 -12.47 -13.75 -10.55
C PHE A 460 -12.94 -14.54 -9.32
N GLY A 461 -14.01 -14.09 -8.63
CA GLY A 461 -14.64 -14.85 -7.55
C GLY A 461 -15.26 -16.17 -8.01
N VAL A 462 -15.94 -16.17 -9.17
CA VAL A 462 -16.50 -17.39 -9.77
C VAL A 462 -15.41 -18.32 -10.28
N ILE A 463 -14.35 -17.79 -10.89
CA ILE A 463 -13.20 -18.59 -11.36
C ILE A 463 -12.45 -19.21 -10.17
N ALA A 464 -12.21 -18.46 -9.09
CA ALA A 464 -11.58 -18.98 -7.88
C ALA A 464 -12.44 -20.05 -7.18
N LEU A 465 -13.77 -19.90 -7.17
CA LEU A 465 -14.70 -20.91 -6.67
C LEU A 465 -14.69 -22.18 -7.55
N CYS A 466 -14.62 -22.03 -8.87
CA CYS A 466 -14.48 -23.16 -9.80
C CYS A 466 -13.15 -23.90 -9.60
N PHE A 467 -12.04 -23.16 -9.44
CA PHE A 467 -10.72 -23.75 -9.16
C PHE A 467 -10.68 -24.47 -7.81
N LYS A 468 -11.25 -23.86 -6.75
CA LYS A 468 -11.37 -24.50 -5.44
C LYS A 468 -12.16 -25.80 -5.52
N LYS A 469 -13.26 -25.81 -6.29
CA LYS A 469 -14.13 -27.00 -6.48
C LYS A 469 -13.45 -28.11 -7.28
N ILE A 470 -12.66 -27.75 -8.29
CA ILE A 470 -11.85 -28.70 -9.09
C ILE A 470 -10.72 -29.30 -8.24
N LEU A 471 -10.04 -28.49 -7.42
CA LEU A 471 -8.97 -28.94 -6.52
C LEU A 471 -9.48 -29.74 -5.32
N SER A 472 -10.69 -29.48 -4.83
CA SER A 472 -11.33 -30.28 -3.76
C SER A 472 -12.03 -31.54 -4.27
N GLY A 473 -12.26 -31.67 -5.58
CA GLY A 473 -13.03 -32.75 -6.19
C GLY A 473 -12.22 -34.00 -6.56
N SER A 474 -10.89 -33.99 -6.43
CA SER A 474 -10.01 -35.11 -6.81
C SER A 474 -9.69 -36.09 -5.68
N ARG A 475 -10.53 -36.12 -4.63
CA ARG A 475 -10.59 -37.23 -3.67
C ARG A 475 -12.04 -37.64 -3.42
N LEU A 476 -12.52 -38.58 -4.21
CA LEU A 476 -13.44 -39.67 -3.85
C LEU A 476 -13.94 -40.36 -5.13
N GLY A 477 -13.54 -41.61 -5.33
CA GLY A 477 -13.95 -42.47 -6.45
C GLY A 477 -12.76 -43.15 -7.10
#